data_AF-A0A009YGQ6-F1
#
_entry.id   AF-A0A009YGQ6-F1
#
_cell.length_a   1.000
_cell.length_b   1.000
_cell.length_c   1.000
_cell.angle_alpha   90.00
_cell.angle_beta   90.00
_cell.angle_gamma   90.00
#
_symmetry.space_group_name_H-M   'P 1'
#
loop_
_entity.id
_entity.type
_entity.pdbx_description
1 polymer ?
#
loop_
_entity_poly.entity_id
_entity_poly.type
_entity_poly.pdbx_seq_one_letter_code
_entity_poly.pdbx_strand_id
1 'polypeptide(L)'
;MTLELLWQEYREEFGFNGYSYSWFVKLFNQWCKVQKKSMKQFYNAGEFLFVDFCGQTIPIYDAKTNMEKFKAQIFVGVMCNYSYNVIHAVPDQKIKSWIECHIEAFKQLGGVPQYIMPDNLKAAVIKHTRSEIIIQKDFNEFAEHYNFIVYPARSREPQDKALAEKGVQIIQTQILARLRNQRFYSLTELNKELYIHNQKINENKLRPFLWGRHSYFYTLTRLHYHHYQNCHLRYVNISIMYVLMNLV
;
A
#
# COMPACT_ATOMS: atom_id res chain seq x y z
N MET A 1 20.70 -12.02 -26.71
CA MET A 1 22.15 -11.73 -26.74
C MET A 1 22.84 -12.53 -25.64
N THR A 2 23.87 -13.31 -25.97
CA THR A 2 24.56 -14.21 -25.02
C THR A 2 25.81 -13.54 -24.45
N LEU A 3 26.23 -13.93 -23.23
CA LEU A 3 27.47 -13.41 -22.62
C LEU A 3 28.72 -13.79 -23.40
N GLU A 4 28.67 -14.92 -24.09
CA GLU A 4 29.75 -15.38 -24.96
C GLU A 4 29.96 -14.45 -26.16
N LEU A 5 28.88 -14.00 -26.79
CA LEU A 5 28.95 -13.03 -27.89
C LEU A 5 29.54 -11.69 -27.42
N LEU A 6 29.07 -11.17 -26.28
CA LEU A 6 29.60 -9.92 -25.69
C LEU A 6 31.09 -10.03 -25.33
N TRP A 7 31.54 -11.21 -24.90
CA TRP A 7 32.96 -11.45 -24.62
C TRP A 7 33.79 -11.54 -25.91
N GLN A 8 33.25 -12.17 -26.96
CA GLN A 8 33.91 -12.23 -28.27
C GLN A 8 34.09 -10.81 -28.85
N GLU A 9 33.05 -9.98 -28.84
CA GLU A 9 33.11 -8.57 -29.24
C GLU A 9 34.15 -7.78 -28.41
N TYR A 10 34.16 -7.98 -27.08
CA TYR A 10 35.17 -7.39 -26.21
C TYR A 10 36.60 -7.87 -26.53
N ARG A 11 36.78 -9.14 -26.91
CA ARG A 11 38.09 -9.69 -27.27
C ARG A 11 38.58 -9.22 -28.64
N GLU A 12 37.67 -8.93 -29.57
CA GLU A 12 38.00 -8.33 -30.86
C GLU A 12 38.56 -6.91 -30.68
N GLU A 13 38.04 -6.15 -29.72
CA GLU A 13 38.48 -4.78 -29.44
C GLU A 13 39.79 -4.72 -28.63
N PHE A 14 39.96 -5.60 -27.62
CA PHE A 14 41.09 -5.53 -26.68
C PHE A 14 42.18 -6.59 -26.90
N GLY A 15 41.99 -7.51 -27.85
CA GLY A 15 42.96 -8.53 -28.25
C GLY A 15 43.51 -9.34 -27.08
N PHE A 16 44.82 -9.63 -27.09
CA PHE A 16 45.49 -10.41 -26.04
C PHE A 16 45.50 -9.76 -24.66
N ASN A 17 45.28 -8.44 -24.58
CA ASN A 17 45.21 -7.70 -23.32
C ASN A 17 43.82 -7.76 -22.65
N GLY A 18 42.81 -8.32 -23.33
CA GLY A 18 41.47 -8.48 -22.79
C GLY A 18 41.36 -9.65 -21.80
N TYR A 19 40.46 -9.55 -20.83
CA TYR A 19 40.15 -10.63 -19.87
C TYR A 19 39.71 -11.93 -20.56
N SER A 20 40.04 -13.06 -19.92
CA SER A 20 39.48 -14.37 -20.30
C SER A 20 37.97 -14.43 -20.01
N TYR A 21 37.26 -15.33 -20.70
CA TYR A 21 35.80 -15.45 -20.58
C TYR A 21 35.31 -15.56 -19.12
N SER A 22 35.97 -16.40 -18.31
CA SER A 22 35.62 -16.59 -16.90
C SER A 22 35.75 -15.31 -16.07
N TRP A 23 36.81 -14.52 -16.32
CA TRP A 23 37.02 -13.24 -15.64
C TRP A 23 36.06 -12.16 -16.14
N PHE A 24 35.80 -12.12 -17.44
CA PHE A 24 34.81 -11.23 -18.04
C PHE A 24 33.42 -11.48 -17.46
N VAL A 25 32.96 -12.73 -17.41
CA VAL A 25 31.65 -13.09 -16.81
C VAL A 25 31.60 -12.72 -15.32
N LYS A 26 32.69 -12.92 -14.58
CA LYS A 26 32.78 -12.53 -13.16
C LYS A 26 32.63 -11.01 -13.00
N LEU A 27 33.38 -10.22 -13.76
CA LEU A 27 33.32 -8.76 -13.73
C LEU A 27 31.97 -8.25 -14.23
N PHE A 28 31.42 -8.83 -15.29
CA PHE A 28 30.11 -8.50 -15.82
C PHE A 28 28.99 -8.77 -14.80
N ASN A 29 29.07 -9.89 -14.08
CA ASN A 29 28.11 -10.21 -13.02
C ASN A 29 28.27 -9.28 -11.80
N GLN A 30 29.50 -8.90 -11.45
CA GLN A 30 29.74 -7.88 -10.43
C GLN A 30 29.17 -6.52 -10.86
N TRP A 31 29.43 -6.11 -12.10
CA TRP A 31 28.88 -4.90 -12.69
C TRP A 31 27.36 -4.92 -12.69
N CYS A 32 26.72 -6.02 -13.11
CA CYS A 32 25.27 -6.20 -13.09
C CYS A 32 24.67 -6.07 -11.68
N LYS A 33 25.38 -6.51 -10.63
CA LYS A 33 24.94 -6.35 -9.23
C LYS A 33 25.03 -4.89 -8.75
N VAL A 34 25.94 -4.10 -9.30
CA VAL A 34 26.09 -2.66 -9.01
C VAL A 34 25.10 -1.83 -9.84
N GLN A 35 24.65 -2.36 -10.99
CA GLN A 35 23.61 -1.71 -11.79
C GLN A 35 22.28 -1.73 -11.04
N LYS A 36 21.76 -0.54 -10.71
CA LYS A 36 20.41 -0.35 -10.17
C LYS A 36 19.38 -0.53 -11.29
N LYS A 37 19.19 -1.76 -11.76
CA LYS A 37 18.13 -2.08 -12.72
C LYS A 37 16.79 -1.98 -12.00
N SER A 38 16.06 -0.89 -12.20
CA SER A 38 14.67 -0.74 -11.76
C SER A 38 13.74 -0.80 -12.97
N MET A 39 12.77 -1.71 -12.94
CA MET A 39 11.65 -1.66 -13.86
C MET A 39 10.56 -0.85 -13.17
N LYS A 40 10.07 0.21 -13.82
CA LYS A 40 8.93 0.95 -13.28
C LYS A 40 7.71 0.04 -13.37
N GLN A 41 7.17 -0.36 -12.24
CA GLN A 41 5.87 -1.03 -12.22
C GLN A 41 4.77 -0.04 -12.62
N PHE A 42 3.90 -0.47 -13.52
CA PHE A 42 2.72 0.27 -13.92
C PHE A 42 1.52 -0.38 -13.25
N TYR A 43 0.82 0.38 -12.41
CA TYR A 43 -0.42 -0.04 -11.78
C TYR A 43 -1.56 0.72 -12.43
N ASN A 44 -2.64 0.04 -12.80
CA ASN A 44 -3.81 0.73 -13.28
C ASN A 44 -4.46 1.56 -12.16
N ALA A 45 -5.14 2.60 -12.58
CA ALA A 45 -6.03 3.39 -11.75
C ALA A 45 -7.00 2.49 -10.94
N GLY A 46 -7.00 2.60 -9.61
CA GLY A 46 -7.96 1.89 -8.75
C GLY A 46 -7.65 0.40 -8.51
N GLU A 47 -6.56 -0.11 -9.08
CA GLU A 47 -6.31 -1.55 -9.13
C GLU A 47 -5.72 -2.08 -7.81
N PHE A 48 -4.64 -1.48 -7.31
CA PHE A 48 -3.92 -1.96 -6.14
C PHE A 48 -3.96 -0.97 -4.97
N LEU A 49 -4.31 -1.49 -3.79
CA LEU A 49 -4.17 -0.83 -2.50
C LEU A 49 -3.16 -1.59 -1.64
N PHE A 50 -2.04 -0.96 -1.32
CA PHE A 50 -1.13 -1.46 -0.29
C PHE A 50 -1.69 -1.15 1.08
N VAL A 51 -1.61 -2.10 2.00
CA VAL A 51 -2.08 -1.90 3.38
C VAL A 51 -1.04 -2.41 4.37
N ASP A 52 -0.81 -1.62 5.42
CA ASP A 52 0.11 -1.99 6.50
C ASP A 52 -0.25 -1.27 7.81
N PHE A 53 0.24 -1.82 8.92
CA PHE A 53 0.28 -1.10 10.19
C PHE A 53 1.60 -0.37 10.34
N CYS A 54 1.52 0.93 10.61
CA CYS A 54 2.66 1.73 10.97
C CYS A 54 3.24 1.22 12.31
N GLY A 55 4.57 1.07 12.38
CA GLY A 55 5.25 0.69 13.63
C GLY A 55 5.18 1.76 14.73
N GLN A 56 4.86 3.01 14.39
CA GLN A 56 4.61 4.07 15.38
C GLN A 56 3.17 4.03 15.87
N THR A 57 3.00 4.07 17.19
CA THR A 57 1.69 4.05 17.87
C THR A 57 1.42 5.37 18.58
N ILE A 58 0.15 5.74 18.77
CA ILE A 58 -0.25 6.94 19.53
C ILE A 58 -0.95 6.53 20.83
N PRO A 59 -0.53 7.01 22.01
CA PRO A 59 -1.20 6.70 23.26
C PRO A 59 -2.59 7.35 23.33
N ILE A 60 -3.57 6.56 23.79
CA ILE A 60 -4.90 7.03 24.19
C ILE A 60 -4.96 7.06 25.70
N TYR A 61 -5.37 8.20 26.26
CA TYR A 61 -5.44 8.45 27.69
C TYR A 61 -6.85 8.24 28.23
N ASP A 62 -6.96 7.84 29.49
CA ASP A 62 -8.23 7.82 30.18
C ASP A 62 -8.63 9.24 30.60
N ALA A 63 -9.85 9.67 30.27
CA ALA A 63 -10.34 11.01 30.56
C ALA A 63 -10.46 11.32 32.07
N LYS A 64 -10.57 10.30 32.93
CA LYS A 64 -10.72 10.46 34.38
C LYS A 64 -9.38 10.50 35.10
N THR A 65 -8.46 9.60 34.74
CA THR A 65 -7.17 9.45 35.44
C THR A 65 -6.01 10.15 34.74
N ASN A 66 -6.20 10.54 33.48
CA ASN A 66 -5.17 11.10 32.60
C ASN A 66 -3.94 10.19 32.45
N MET A 67 -4.10 8.89 32.73
CA MET A 67 -3.08 7.86 32.51
C MET A 67 -3.25 7.22 31.14
N GLU A 68 -2.16 6.70 30.57
CA GLU A 68 -2.21 5.94 29.32
C GLU A 68 -3.07 4.69 29.49
N LYS A 69 -4.12 4.58 28.67
CA LYS A 69 -5.04 3.44 28.67
C LYS A 69 -4.54 2.33 27.74
N PHE A 70 -4.15 2.71 26.52
CA PHE A 70 -3.54 1.81 25.53
C PHE A 70 -2.86 2.62 24.42
N LYS A 71 -2.08 1.94 23.57
CA LYS A 71 -1.44 2.52 22.39
C LYS A 71 -2.19 2.15 21.11
N ALA A 72 -2.80 3.13 20.46
CA ALA A 72 -3.49 2.95 19.21
C ALA A 72 -2.51 2.60 18.08
N GLN A 73 -2.88 1.58 17.31
CA GLN A 73 -2.18 1.12 16.11
C GLN A 73 -2.69 1.92 14.92
N ILE A 74 -1.77 2.40 14.08
CA ILE A 74 -2.13 3.25 12.94
C ILE A 74 -2.06 2.42 11.68
N PHE A 75 -3.21 2.12 11.11
CA PHE A 75 -3.36 1.53 9.78
C PHE A 75 -3.13 2.58 8.70
N VAL A 76 -2.39 2.18 7.67
CA VAL A 76 -2.09 3.00 6.51
C VAL A 76 -2.40 2.18 5.25
N GLY A 77 -3.20 2.78 4.36
CA GLY A 77 -3.40 2.29 3.01
C GLY A 77 -2.82 3.24 1.98
N VAL A 78 -2.19 2.74 0.93
CA VAL A 78 -1.58 3.54 -0.15
C VAL A 78 -2.03 3.01 -1.51
N MET A 79 -2.76 3.83 -2.27
CA MET A 79 -3.12 3.50 -3.65
C MET A 79 -1.93 3.72 -4.59
N CYS A 80 -1.47 2.68 -5.26
CA CYS A 80 -0.15 2.63 -5.92
C CYS A 80 0.04 3.68 -7.02
N ASN A 81 -0.93 3.80 -7.93
CA ASN A 81 -0.83 4.73 -9.07
C ASN A 81 -0.87 6.20 -8.62
N TYR A 82 -1.56 6.47 -7.51
CA TYR A 82 -1.89 7.82 -7.07
C TYR A 82 -1.02 8.32 -5.92
N SER A 83 -0.34 7.40 -5.23
CA SER A 83 0.21 7.64 -3.90
C SER A 83 -0.82 8.29 -2.96
N TYR A 84 -2.11 8.02 -3.18
CA TYR A 84 -3.23 8.52 -2.37
C TYR A 84 -3.28 7.66 -1.11
N ASN A 85 -3.24 8.30 0.06
CA ASN A 85 -3.14 7.59 1.32
C ASN A 85 -4.48 7.60 2.04
N VAL A 86 -4.78 6.53 2.73
CA VAL A 86 -5.86 6.42 3.71
C VAL A 86 -5.25 6.03 5.05
N ILE A 87 -5.86 6.50 6.12
CA ILE A 87 -5.33 6.30 7.47
C ILE A 87 -6.47 6.02 8.44
N HIS A 88 -6.24 5.11 9.37
CA HIS A 88 -7.19 4.82 10.44
C HIS A 88 -6.48 4.28 11.69
N ALA A 89 -6.96 4.62 12.87
CA ALA A 89 -6.41 4.19 14.15
C ALA A 89 -7.37 3.22 14.84
N VAL A 90 -6.81 2.11 15.32
CA VAL A 90 -7.53 1.01 15.98
C VAL A 90 -6.81 0.61 17.28
N PRO A 91 -7.49 -0.06 18.23
CA PRO A 91 -6.86 -0.38 19.52
C PRO A 91 -5.84 -1.51 19.43
N ASP A 92 -5.96 -2.41 18.45
CA ASP A 92 -5.07 -3.56 18.27
C ASP A 92 -4.95 -3.98 16.79
N GLN A 93 -4.06 -4.94 16.51
CA GLN A 93 -3.85 -5.50 15.17
C GLN A 93 -4.61 -6.82 14.95
N LYS A 94 -5.73 -7.06 15.66
CA LYS A 94 -6.53 -8.28 15.49
C LYS A 94 -7.37 -8.20 14.22
N ILE A 95 -7.90 -9.33 13.78
CA ILE A 95 -8.68 -9.43 12.54
C ILE A 95 -9.88 -8.46 12.49
N LYS A 96 -10.57 -8.27 13.62
CA LYS A 96 -11.74 -7.39 13.67
C LYS A 96 -11.33 -5.94 13.39
N SER A 97 -10.29 -5.47 14.07
CA SER A 97 -9.68 -4.16 13.86
C SER A 97 -9.13 -4.02 12.43
N TRP A 98 -8.54 -5.09 11.88
CA TRP A 98 -8.06 -5.12 10.50
C TRP A 98 -9.18 -4.93 9.48
N ILE A 99 -10.30 -5.66 9.63
CA ILE A 99 -11.48 -5.51 8.78
C ILE A 99 -12.08 -4.10 8.92
N GLU A 100 -12.18 -3.57 10.14
CA GLU A 100 -12.66 -2.20 10.40
C GLU A 100 -11.81 -1.16 9.66
N CYS A 101 -10.49 -1.28 9.71
CA CYS A 101 -9.59 -0.43 8.93
C CYS A 101 -9.85 -0.47 7.43
N HIS A 102 -10.17 -1.65 6.86
CA HIS A 102 -10.48 -1.78 5.43
C HIS A 102 -11.81 -1.12 5.08
N ILE A 103 -12.83 -1.29 5.91
CA ILE A 103 -14.13 -0.64 5.73
C ILE A 103 -13.96 0.89 5.74
N GLU A 104 -13.22 1.43 6.71
CA GLU A 104 -12.96 2.86 6.79
C GLU A 104 -12.05 3.36 5.64
N ALA A 105 -11.12 2.54 5.17
CA ALA A 105 -10.33 2.81 3.98
C ALA A 105 -11.20 2.90 2.73
N PHE A 106 -12.12 1.96 2.51
CA PHE A 106 -13.03 1.98 1.36
C PHE A 106 -13.96 3.20 1.38
N LYS A 107 -14.41 3.62 2.57
CA LYS A 107 -15.16 4.87 2.74
C LYS A 107 -14.33 6.09 2.34
N GLN A 108 -13.06 6.16 2.78
CA GLN A 108 -12.17 7.27 2.42
C GLN A 108 -11.84 7.30 0.91
N LEU A 109 -11.74 6.13 0.28
CA LEU A 109 -11.51 6.01 -1.17
C LEU A 109 -12.77 6.29 -1.99
N GLY A 110 -13.96 6.16 -1.39
CA GLY A 110 -15.24 6.21 -2.10
C GLY A 110 -15.49 4.97 -2.97
N GLY A 111 -14.83 3.85 -2.68
CA GLY A 111 -14.92 2.61 -3.46
C GLY A 111 -13.99 1.52 -2.94
N VAL A 112 -14.13 0.33 -3.54
CA VAL A 112 -13.32 -0.85 -3.20
C VAL A 112 -12.27 -1.06 -4.30
N PRO A 113 -10.97 -1.20 -3.95
CA PRO A 113 -9.92 -1.54 -4.91
C PRO A 113 -10.06 -3.00 -5.37
N GLN A 114 -9.53 -3.32 -6.55
CA GLN A 114 -9.61 -4.69 -7.08
C GLN A 114 -8.68 -5.65 -6.31
N TYR A 115 -7.49 -5.19 -5.94
CA TYR A 115 -6.48 -5.96 -5.23
C TYR A 115 -6.04 -5.25 -3.96
N ILE A 116 -5.95 -6.01 -2.88
CA ILE A 116 -5.44 -5.56 -1.60
C ILE A 116 -4.15 -6.30 -1.30
N MET A 117 -3.10 -5.53 -1.05
CA MET A 117 -1.74 -6.04 -0.91
C MET A 117 -1.22 -5.78 0.51
N PRO A 118 -1.43 -6.73 1.44
CA PRO A 118 -0.86 -6.65 2.78
C PRO A 118 0.65 -6.97 2.76
N ASP A 119 1.46 -6.15 3.45
CA ASP A 119 2.91 -6.40 3.61
C ASP A 119 3.17 -7.52 4.64
N ASN A 120 2.44 -7.51 5.77
CA ASN A 120 2.52 -8.59 6.75
C ASN A 120 1.42 -9.62 6.53
N LEU A 121 1.79 -10.63 5.76
CA LEU A 121 0.98 -11.81 5.51
C LEU A 121 0.42 -12.44 6.80
N LYS A 122 1.08 -12.39 7.96
CA LYS A 122 0.58 -13.04 9.18
C LYS A 122 -0.75 -12.48 9.72
N ALA A 123 -1.06 -11.22 9.47
CA ALA A 123 -2.34 -10.63 9.87
C ALA A 123 -3.50 -11.09 8.97
N ALA A 124 -3.19 -11.53 7.74
CA ALA A 124 -4.16 -12.00 6.75
C ALA A 124 -4.08 -13.51 6.50
N VAL A 125 -3.01 -14.20 6.90
CA VAL A 125 -2.63 -15.55 6.43
C VAL A 125 -2.24 -16.44 7.61
N ILE A 126 -2.94 -17.56 7.72
CA ILE A 126 -2.76 -18.59 8.73
C ILE A 126 -1.53 -19.45 8.41
N LYS A 127 -1.22 -19.71 7.13
CA LYS A 127 -0.07 -20.51 6.70
C LYS A 127 0.33 -20.21 5.25
N HIS A 128 1.64 -20.13 5.00
CA HIS A 128 2.21 -20.13 3.66
C HIS A 128 2.66 -21.54 3.26
N THR A 129 2.11 -22.07 2.18
CA THR A 129 2.73 -23.18 1.45
C THR A 129 3.17 -22.66 0.07
N ARG A 130 4.14 -23.32 -0.55
CA ARG A 130 4.75 -22.93 -1.85
C ARG A 130 3.73 -22.72 -2.99
N SER A 131 2.50 -23.22 -2.81
CA SER A 131 1.44 -23.27 -3.83
C SER A 131 0.14 -22.60 -3.39
N GLU A 132 -0.06 -22.33 -2.10
CA GLU A 132 -1.35 -21.89 -1.53
C GLU A 132 -1.16 -20.90 -0.38
N ILE A 133 -1.95 -19.83 -0.42
CA ILE A 133 -2.05 -18.82 0.62
C ILE A 133 -3.34 -19.12 1.40
N ILE A 134 -3.21 -19.64 2.62
CA ILE A 134 -4.39 -19.89 3.47
C ILE A 134 -4.70 -18.59 4.20
N ILE A 135 -5.63 -17.82 3.65
CA ILE A 135 -6.14 -16.59 4.24
C ILE A 135 -6.97 -16.94 5.48
N GLN A 136 -6.96 -16.07 6.50
CA GLN A 136 -7.88 -16.21 7.63
C GLN A 136 -9.34 -16.19 7.14
N LYS A 137 -10.15 -17.16 7.59
CA LYS A 137 -11.54 -17.35 7.12
C LYS A 137 -12.35 -16.05 7.09
N ASP A 138 -12.36 -15.30 8.19
CA ASP A 138 -13.12 -14.04 8.29
C ASP A 138 -12.66 -12.99 7.27
N PHE A 139 -11.35 -12.93 6.97
CA PHE A 139 -10.82 -12.00 5.97
C PHE A 139 -11.14 -12.46 4.55
N ASN A 140 -11.19 -13.77 4.30
CA ASN A 140 -11.60 -14.31 3.01
C ASN A 140 -13.10 -14.06 2.75
N GLU A 141 -13.97 -14.30 3.73
CA GLU A 141 -15.40 -13.97 3.63
C GLU A 141 -15.62 -12.46 3.39
N PHE A 142 -14.83 -11.62 4.06
CA PHE A 142 -14.82 -10.18 3.82
C PHE A 142 -14.37 -9.83 2.39
N ALA A 143 -13.34 -10.49 1.87
CA ALA A 143 -12.86 -10.32 0.51
C ALA A 143 -13.91 -10.71 -0.53
N GLU A 144 -14.60 -11.84 -0.32
CA GLU A 144 -15.72 -12.29 -1.16
C GLU A 144 -16.90 -11.32 -1.10
N HIS A 145 -17.26 -10.83 0.08
CA HIS A 145 -18.37 -9.89 0.26
C HIS A 145 -18.15 -8.56 -0.49
N TYR A 146 -16.94 -8.00 -0.40
CA TYR A 146 -16.58 -6.75 -1.08
C TYR A 146 -16.01 -6.97 -2.49
N ASN A 147 -15.89 -8.23 -2.92
CA ASN A 147 -15.39 -8.66 -4.22
C ASN A 147 -14.01 -8.07 -4.58
N PHE A 148 -13.07 -8.14 -3.64
CA PHE A 148 -11.66 -7.82 -3.88
C PHE A 148 -10.79 -9.06 -3.71
N ILE A 149 -9.60 -9.04 -4.31
CA ILE A 149 -8.64 -10.13 -4.24
C ILE A 149 -7.51 -9.76 -3.29
N VAL A 150 -7.23 -10.62 -2.31
CA VAL A 150 -6.03 -10.48 -1.47
C VAL A 150 -4.83 -10.93 -2.28
N TYR A 151 -4.01 -9.96 -2.70
CA TYR A 151 -2.82 -10.21 -3.47
C TYR A 151 -1.59 -10.05 -2.57
N PRO A 152 -1.02 -11.14 -2.04
CA PRO A 152 0.08 -10.99 -1.11
C PRO A 152 1.34 -10.45 -1.78
N ALA A 153 2.06 -9.61 -1.04
CA ALA A 153 3.35 -9.13 -1.50
C ALA A 153 4.31 -10.30 -1.77
N ARG A 154 4.94 -10.31 -2.96
CA ARG A 154 5.97 -11.30 -3.28
C ARG A 154 7.14 -11.14 -2.32
N SER A 155 7.50 -12.22 -1.65
CA SER A 155 8.69 -12.22 -0.78
C SER A 155 9.93 -11.90 -1.62
N ARG A 156 10.68 -10.87 -1.21
CA ARG A 156 11.97 -10.44 -1.78
C ARG A 156 11.94 -9.63 -3.09
N GLU A 157 10.82 -8.99 -3.44
CA GLU A 157 10.79 -7.96 -4.49
C GLU A 157 10.65 -6.55 -3.89
N PRO A 158 11.76 -5.78 -3.77
CA PRO A 158 11.79 -4.52 -3.02
C PRO A 158 10.95 -3.38 -3.62
N GLN A 159 10.54 -3.50 -4.88
CA GLN A 159 10.00 -2.37 -5.64
C GLN A 159 8.51 -2.14 -5.37
N ASP A 160 7.72 -3.21 -5.25
CA ASP A 160 6.29 -3.11 -4.89
C ASP A 160 6.14 -2.48 -3.50
N LYS A 161 7.05 -2.87 -2.61
CA LYS A 161 7.13 -2.38 -1.24
C LYS A 161 7.53 -0.90 -1.17
N ALA A 162 8.33 -0.39 -2.12
CA ALA A 162 8.87 0.96 -2.07
C ALA A 162 7.80 2.08 -2.11
N LEU A 163 6.68 1.87 -2.81
CA LEU A 163 5.57 2.84 -2.82
C LEU A 163 4.84 2.87 -1.47
N ALA A 164 4.57 1.70 -0.91
CA ALA A 164 3.95 1.56 0.40
C ALA A 164 4.84 2.16 1.50
N GLU A 165 6.12 1.79 1.52
CA GLU A 165 7.12 2.32 2.46
C GLU A 165 7.20 3.84 2.41
N LYS A 166 7.22 4.42 1.20
CA LYS A 166 7.26 5.87 1.03
C LYS A 166 5.98 6.54 1.55
N GLY A 167 4.81 5.95 1.29
CA GLY A 167 3.53 6.46 1.81
C GLY A 167 3.46 6.43 3.34
N VAL A 168 3.85 5.29 3.94
CA VAL A 168 3.95 5.13 5.40
C VAL A 168 4.94 6.13 5.99
N GLN A 169 6.11 6.32 5.37
CA GLN A 169 7.12 7.28 5.82
C GLN A 169 6.59 8.72 5.78
N ILE A 170 5.83 9.10 4.75
CA ILE A 170 5.18 10.42 4.67
C ILE A 170 4.20 10.60 5.84
N ILE A 171 3.39 9.59 6.16
CA ILE A 171 2.46 9.65 7.27
C ILE A 171 3.19 9.78 8.62
N GLN A 172 4.23 8.98 8.83
CA GLN A 172 5.05 9.05 10.05
C GLN A 172 5.66 10.44 10.25
N THR A 173 6.31 10.95 9.21
CA THR A 173 7.07 12.20 9.29
C THR A 173 6.19 13.45 9.26
N GLN A 174 5.03 13.41 8.59
CA GLN A 174 4.17 14.59 8.43
C GLN A 174 2.95 14.59 9.35
N ILE A 175 2.36 13.45 9.66
CA ILE A 175 1.17 13.36 10.52
C ILE A 175 1.59 13.00 11.94
N LEU A 176 2.14 11.80 12.14
CA LEU A 176 2.40 11.27 13.49
C LEU A 176 3.41 12.14 14.24
N ALA A 177 4.44 12.64 13.56
CA ALA A 177 5.37 13.59 14.15
C ALA A 177 4.70 14.88 14.64
N ARG A 178 3.64 15.38 13.98
CA ARG A 178 2.91 16.58 14.43
C ARG A 178 1.99 16.29 15.62
N LEU A 179 1.41 15.10 15.66
CA LEU A 179 0.50 14.68 16.72
C LEU A 179 1.22 14.18 17.99
N ARG A 180 2.55 14.00 17.95
CA ARG A 180 3.35 13.40 19.04
C ARG A 180 3.22 14.08 20.41
N ASN A 181 2.88 15.38 20.45
CA ASN A 181 2.74 16.16 21.68
C ASN A 181 1.27 16.39 22.08
N GLN A 182 0.32 15.88 21.29
CA GLN A 182 -1.11 16.01 21.58
C GLN A 182 -1.58 14.78 22.37
N ARG A 183 -2.50 14.99 23.31
CA ARG A 183 -3.14 13.91 24.06
C ARG A 183 -4.52 13.67 23.52
N PHE A 184 -4.83 12.41 23.25
CA PHE A 184 -6.13 11.95 22.79
C PHE A 184 -6.79 11.11 23.86
N TYR A 185 -8.09 11.29 24.06
CA TYR A 185 -8.86 10.55 25.07
C TYR A 185 -9.79 9.50 24.45
N SER A 186 -9.91 9.49 23.12
CA SER A 186 -10.68 8.50 22.38
C SER A 186 -10.08 8.22 21.00
N LEU A 187 -10.37 7.04 20.45
CA LEU A 187 -10.02 6.71 19.07
C LEU A 187 -10.75 7.60 18.07
N THR A 188 -12.00 8.00 18.36
CA THR A 188 -12.78 8.88 17.50
C THR A 188 -12.10 10.24 17.32
N GLU A 189 -11.61 10.82 18.42
CA GLU A 189 -10.86 12.09 18.40
C GLU A 189 -9.56 11.95 17.60
N LEU A 190 -8.78 10.89 17.86
CA LEU A 190 -7.56 10.62 17.12
C LEU A 190 -7.83 10.43 15.61
N ASN A 191 -8.83 9.62 15.27
CA ASN A 191 -9.20 9.35 13.88
C ASN A 191 -9.64 10.61 13.13
N LYS A 192 -10.34 11.52 13.81
CA LYS A 192 -10.71 12.82 13.24
C LYS A 192 -9.49 13.65 12.87
N GLU A 193 -8.52 13.78 13.78
CA GLU A 193 -7.30 14.53 13.53
C GLU A 193 -6.43 13.88 12.45
N LEU A 194 -6.28 12.55 12.48
CA LEU A 194 -5.57 11.80 11.44
C LEU A 194 -6.20 12.04 10.07
N TYR A 195 -7.52 11.99 9.96
CA TYR A 195 -8.24 12.23 8.72
C TYR A 195 -7.99 13.65 8.18
N ILE A 196 -8.12 14.68 9.04
CA ILE A 196 -7.88 16.09 8.65
C ILE A 196 -6.46 16.28 8.12
N HIS A 197 -5.46 15.75 8.82
CA HIS A 197 -4.07 15.86 8.40
C HIS A 197 -3.78 15.07 7.11
N ASN A 198 -4.37 13.89 6.96
CA ASN A 198 -4.20 13.06 5.77
C ASN A 198 -4.84 13.70 4.53
N GLN A 199 -6.01 14.32 4.66
CA GLN A 199 -6.63 15.05 3.54
C GLN A 199 -5.73 16.18 3.04
N LYS A 200 -5.11 16.96 3.94
CA LYS A 200 -4.13 17.99 3.56
C LYS A 200 -2.96 17.39 2.76
N ILE A 201 -2.48 16.21 3.12
CA ILE A 201 -1.41 15.51 2.37
C ILE A 201 -1.90 15.05 0.99
N ASN A 202 -3.12 14.55 0.90
CA ASN A 202 -3.72 14.11 -0.36
C ASN A 202 -4.03 15.29 -1.31
N GLU A 203 -4.33 16.47 -0.78
CA GLU A 203 -4.54 17.70 -1.55
C GLU A 203 -3.24 18.31 -2.05
N ASN A 204 -2.11 18.08 -1.37
CA ASN A 204 -0.82 18.62 -1.77
C ASN A 204 -0.42 18.18 -3.19
N LYS A 205 0.03 19.15 -3.99
CA LYS A 205 0.52 18.95 -5.36
C LYS A 205 1.77 18.06 -5.37
N LEU A 206 1.79 17.04 -6.23
CA LEU A 206 2.95 16.16 -6.42
C LEU A 206 3.96 16.85 -7.36
N ARG A 207 5.14 17.27 -6.90
CA ARG A 207 6.18 17.78 -7.82
C ARG A 207 6.70 16.65 -8.72
N PRO A 208 6.85 16.80 -10.04
CA PRO A 208 6.73 18.02 -10.87
C PRO A 208 5.33 18.27 -11.47
N PHE A 209 4.33 17.45 -11.12
CA PHE A 209 2.96 17.57 -11.63
C PHE A 209 2.19 18.74 -10.98
N LEU A 210 1.37 19.42 -11.77
CA LEU A 210 0.52 20.53 -11.30
C LEU A 210 -0.69 20.07 -10.46
N TRP A 211 -0.84 18.75 -10.25
CA TRP A 211 -2.03 18.10 -9.69
C TRP A 211 -1.73 17.54 -8.30
N GLY A 212 -2.70 17.68 -7.38
CA GLY A 212 -2.68 16.99 -6.07
C GLY A 212 -3.01 15.50 -6.21
N ARG A 213 -2.62 14.67 -5.24
CA ARG A 213 -2.91 13.22 -5.24
C ARG A 213 -4.41 12.96 -5.39
N HIS A 214 -5.24 13.75 -4.72
CA HIS A 214 -6.70 13.68 -4.81
C HIS A 214 -7.20 13.98 -6.23
N SER A 215 -6.77 15.08 -6.85
CA SER A 215 -7.17 15.44 -8.21
C SER A 215 -6.71 14.41 -9.25
N TYR A 216 -5.50 13.89 -9.09
CA TYR A 216 -4.95 12.82 -9.91
C TYR A 216 -5.75 11.50 -9.75
N PHE A 217 -6.11 11.13 -8.51
CA PHE A 217 -6.99 10.00 -8.19
C PHE A 217 -8.35 10.13 -8.90
N TYR A 218 -9.11 11.20 -8.64
CA TYR A 218 -10.47 11.32 -9.19
C TYR A 218 -10.50 11.39 -10.72
N THR A 219 -9.54 12.07 -11.34
CA THR A 219 -9.51 12.27 -12.80
C THR A 219 -9.22 10.97 -13.55
N LEU A 220 -8.19 10.23 -13.13
CA LEU A 220 -7.81 8.97 -13.76
C LEU A 220 -8.71 7.81 -13.40
N THR A 221 -9.26 7.81 -12.18
CA THR A 221 -10.26 6.82 -11.81
C THR A 221 -11.42 6.99 -12.79
N ARG A 222 -12.00 8.21 -12.95
CA ARG A 222 -13.03 8.55 -13.96
C ARG A 222 -12.70 8.13 -15.40
N LEU A 223 -11.47 8.35 -15.87
CA LEU A 223 -11.04 8.01 -17.23
C LEU A 223 -10.97 6.50 -17.48
N HIS A 224 -10.58 5.68 -16.49
CA HIS A 224 -10.57 4.23 -16.63
C HIS A 224 -11.97 3.60 -16.55
N TYR A 225 -12.99 4.27 -15.98
CA TYR A 225 -14.37 3.74 -15.97
C TYR A 225 -14.99 3.60 -17.37
N HIS A 226 -14.61 4.45 -18.34
CA HIS A 226 -15.21 4.40 -19.68
C HIS A 226 -14.75 3.20 -20.51
N HIS A 227 -13.63 2.54 -20.15
CA HIS A 227 -13.14 1.38 -20.90
C HIS A 227 -13.58 0.03 -20.30
N TYR A 228 -14.10 0.03 -19.07
CA TYR A 228 -14.47 -1.18 -18.33
C TYR A 228 -16.00 -1.41 -18.23
N GLN A 229 -16.80 -0.87 -19.16
CA GLN A 229 -18.26 -1.08 -19.17
C GLN A 229 -18.71 -2.52 -19.49
N ASN A 230 -17.81 -3.42 -19.90
CA ASN A 230 -18.16 -4.82 -20.21
C ASN A 230 -17.74 -5.87 -19.16
N CYS A 231 -17.17 -5.46 -18.03
CA CYS A 231 -16.91 -6.38 -16.92
C CYS A 231 -17.84 -6.05 -15.75
N HIS A 232 -18.62 -7.03 -15.31
CA HIS A 232 -19.64 -7.00 -14.25
C HIS A 232 -19.15 -6.63 -12.82
N LEU A 233 -18.17 -5.74 -12.68
CA LEU A 233 -17.70 -5.26 -11.38
C LEU A 233 -18.55 -4.06 -10.96
N ARG A 234 -19.65 -4.37 -10.26
CA ARG A 234 -20.49 -3.38 -9.59
C ARG A 234 -19.68 -2.68 -8.50
N TYR A 235 -19.51 -1.37 -8.65
CA TYR A 235 -19.28 -0.48 -7.52
C TYR A 235 -20.50 -0.61 -6.60
N VAL A 236 -20.31 -1.16 -5.40
CA VAL A 236 -21.30 -0.97 -4.33
C VAL A 236 -21.17 0.49 -3.92
N ASN A 237 -22.12 1.29 -4.39
CA ASN A 237 -22.28 2.67 -3.99
C ASN A 237 -22.67 2.66 -2.50
N ILE A 238 -21.69 2.79 -1.59
CA ILE A 238 -21.87 2.63 -0.13
C ILE A 238 -22.92 3.62 0.42
N SER A 239 -23.20 4.71 -0.29
CA SER A 239 -24.27 5.65 0.05
C SER A 239 -25.70 5.06 -0.02
N ILE A 240 -25.92 3.94 -0.72
CA ILE A 240 -27.26 3.32 -0.84
C ILE A 240 -27.50 2.22 0.22
N MET A 241 -26.44 1.64 0.81
CA MET A 241 -26.62 0.54 1.79
C MET A 241 -27.05 1.01 3.19
N TYR A 242 -26.81 2.27 3.55
CA TYR A 242 -27.25 2.81 4.84
C TYR A 242 -28.78 2.96 4.97
N VAL A 243 -29.50 3.02 3.85
CA VAL A 243 -30.97 3.07 3.84
C VAL A 243 -31.58 1.68 4.08
N LEU A 244 -30.87 0.60 3.70
CA LEU A 244 -31.39 -0.77 3.85
C LEU A 244 -31.05 -1.42 5.20
N MET A 245 -29.99 -0.97 5.90
CA MET A 245 -29.65 -1.50 7.23
C MET A 245 -30.36 -0.81 8.40
N ASN A 246 -31.14 0.27 8.16
CA ASN A 246 -31.94 0.96 9.19
C ASN A 246 -33.46 0.72 9.05
N LEU A 247 -33.88 -0.27 8.24
CA LEU A 247 -35.29 -0.57 7.98
C LEU A 247 -35.68 -2.04 8.26
N VAL A 248 -34.90 -2.76 9.06
CA VAL A 248 -35.27 -4.04 9.69
C VAL A 248 -34.87 -4.00 11.16
#